data_AF-A0A820W137-F1
#
_entry.id   AF-A0A820W137-F1
#
_cell.length_a   1.000
_cell.length_b   1.000
_cell.length_c   1.000
_cell.angle_alpha   90.00
_cell.angle_beta   90.00
_cell.angle_gamma   90.00
#
_symmetry.space_group_name_H-M   'P 1'
#
loop_
_entity.id
_entity.type
_entity.pdbx_description
1 polymer ?
#
loop_
_entity_poly.entity_id
_entity_poly.type
_entity_poly.pdbx_seq_one_letter_code
_entity_poly.pdbx_strand_id
1 'polypeptide(L)'
;MLFRVAVSFVCLATLAVHAEFLPVHGKRASDICYDEYGCFTTAKPFGGTLQRPFSLLPDRPDVIRTKFYLYTRATRKNRIEISRSTALDPWSASKPTKICVHGFVDSMNTPWWMDMKNALLDAEDVNVILVDWSKGNGFPYTKATANTQVVGAEIALLINYMIQNHGAKAADFHVIGHSLGSHVSGYVGKRVVALGRISGLDPAGPYFEDTDPAVRLDPTDALFVDVIHTDGAHNLLLGLGIYKTLFHHC
;
A
#
# COMPACT_ATOMS: atom_id res chain seq x y z
N MET A 1 60.39 -36.18 58.45
CA MET A 1 59.51 -35.25 59.19
C MET A 1 58.60 -34.61 58.16
N LEU A 2 57.28 -34.80 58.31
CA LEU A 2 56.23 -34.34 57.40
C LEU A 2 56.26 -32.82 57.22
N PHE A 3 55.81 -32.30 56.07
CA PHE A 3 54.55 -31.55 55.95
C PHE A 3 54.22 -31.29 54.47
N ARG A 4 53.03 -31.73 54.06
CA ARG A 4 52.35 -31.36 52.81
C ARG A 4 51.81 -29.93 52.97
N VAL A 5 51.96 -29.08 51.94
CA VAL A 5 51.13 -27.89 51.74
C VAL A 5 50.62 -27.90 50.30
N ALA A 6 49.36 -27.52 50.18
CA ALA A 6 48.46 -27.80 49.07
C ALA A 6 48.55 -26.78 47.91
N VAL A 7 47.93 -27.23 46.83
CA VAL A 7 47.70 -26.65 45.51
C VAL A 7 47.03 -25.27 45.53
N SER A 8 47.44 -24.38 44.62
CA SER A 8 46.53 -23.54 43.82
C SER A 8 47.25 -22.97 42.61
N PHE A 9 47.08 -23.63 41.46
CA PHE A 9 47.30 -23.01 40.15
C PHE A 9 46.02 -22.28 39.76
N VAL A 10 46.08 -20.95 39.70
CA VAL A 10 45.02 -20.13 39.10
C VAL A 10 45.10 -20.35 37.59
N CYS A 11 44.19 -21.17 37.06
CA CYS A 11 43.98 -21.33 35.64
C CYS A 11 43.21 -20.10 35.13
N LEU A 12 43.85 -19.22 34.35
CA LEU A 12 43.14 -18.18 33.59
C LEU A 12 42.29 -18.88 32.52
N ALA A 13 41.01 -19.08 32.83
CA ALA A 13 40.02 -19.44 31.84
C ALA A 13 39.75 -18.22 30.94
N THR A 14 40.23 -18.29 29.70
CA THR A 14 39.71 -17.45 28.61
C THR A 14 38.20 -17.69 28.51
N LEU A 15 37.41 -16.66 28.80
CA LEU A 15 35.97 -16.62 28.51
C LEU A 15 35.79 -16.60 26.99
N ALA A 16 35.79 -17.78 26.38
CA ALA A 16 35.20 -17.98 25.07
C ALA A 16 33.69 -17.82 25.25
N VAL A 17 33.19 -16.62 24.91
CA VAL A 17 31.76 -16.37 24.77
C VAL A 17 31.29 -17.25 23.61
N HIS A 18 30.82 -18.45 23.93
CA HIS A 18 30.01 -19.24 23.00
C HIS A 18 28.70 -18.47 22.85
N ALA A 19 28.63 -17.63 21.82
CA ALA A 19 27.37 -17.26 21.24
C ALA A 19 26.80 -18.55 20.63
N GLU A 20 26.06 -19.30 21.44
CA GLU A 20 25.11 -20.27 20.90
C GLU A 20 24.19 -19.47 19.98
N PHE A 21 24.37 -19.68 18.67
CA PHE A 21 23.41 -19.29 17.66
C PHE A 21 22.12 -20.06 17.98
N LEU A 22 21.27 -19.46 18.82
CA LEU A 22 19.88 -19.86 18.89
C LEU A 22 19.36 -19.75 17.46
N PRO A 23 18.83 -20.84 16.87
CA PRO A 23 18.18 -20.72 15.58
C PRO A 23 17.02 -19.76 15.80
N VAL A 24 17.13 -18.55 15.22
CA VAL A 24 15.99 -17.69 14.97
C VAL A 24 15.04 -18.57 14.19
N HIS A 25 14.03 -19.10 14.87
CA HIS A 25 12.96 -19.86 14.23
C HIS A 25 12.25 -18.85 13.33
N GLY A 26 12.74 -18.75 12.08
CA GLY A 26 12.09 -17.98 11.04
C GLY A 26 10.68 -18.51 10.97
N LYS A 27 9.69 -17.66 11.30
CA LYS A 27 8.30 -17.99 11.03
C LYS A 27 8.23 -18.42 9.57
N ARG A 28 7.82 -19.68 9.35
CA ARG A 28 7.64 -20.26 8.02
C ARG A 28 6.77 -19.30 7.22
N ALA A 29 7.17 -18.96 5.99
CA ALA A 29 6.36 -18.14 5.11
C ALA A 29 4.93 -18.73 5.09
N SER A 30 3.97 -17.91 5.48
CA SER A 30 2.55 -18.25 5.41
C SER A 30 1.95 -17.51 4.22
N ASP A 31 1.16 -18.24 3.44
CA ASP A 31 0.41 -17.71 2.30
C ASP A 31 -1.08 -17.75 2.62
N ILE A 32 -1.83 -16.78 2.12
CA ILE A 32 -3.29 -16.78 2.14
C ILE A 32 -3.81 -16.36 0.77
N CYS A 33 -4.84 -17.03 0.29
CA CYS A 33 -5.46 -16.72 -1.00
C CYS A 33 -6.92 -16.33 -0.79
N TYR A 34 -7.37 -15.31 -1.53
CA TYR A 34 -8.76 -14.87 -1.57
C TYR A 34 -9.23 -14.94 -3.01
N ASP A 35 -9.94 -16.01 -3.38
CA ASP A 35 -10.62 -16.21 -4.66
C ASP A 35 -10.02 -15.42 -5.85
N GLU A 36 -10.72 -14.40 -6.33
CA GLU A 36 -10.35 -13.54 -7.46
C GLU A 36 -9.28 -12.48 -7.16
N TYR A 37 -8.93 -12.26 -5.89
CA TYR A 37 -7.94 -11.26 -5.45
C TYR A 37 -6.51 -11.81 -5.44
N GLY A 38 -6.35 -13.13 -5.58
CA GLY A 38 -5.06 -13.82 -5.63
C GLY A 38 -4.52 -14.21 -4.25
N CYS A 39 -3.22 -14.52 -4.20
CA CYS A 39 -2.52 -14.98 -3.00
C CYS A 39 -1.53 -13.93 -2.48
N PHE A 40 -1.40 -13.88 -1.15
CA PHE A 40 -0.57 -12.94 -0.41
C PHE A 40 0.34 -13.72 0.53
N THR A 41 1.61 -13.35 0.57
CA THR A 41 2.64 -14.05 1.35
C THR A 41 3.32 -13.12 2.35
N THR A 42 3.92 -13.72 3.37
CA THR A 42 4.87 -13.07 4.28
C THR A 42 6.33 -13.39 3.95
N ALA A 43 6.57 -14.16 2.89
CA ALA A 43 7.92 -14.39 2.36
C ALA A 43 8.53 -13.09 1.81
N LYS A 44 9.85 -13.09 1.62
CA LYS A 44 10.53 -12.00 0.92
C LYS A 44 9.96 -11.83 -0.50
N PRO A 45 9.79 -10.59 -1.01
CA PRO A 45 10.17 -9.32 -0.36
C PRO A 45 9.10 -8.74 0.60
N PHE A 46 7.92 -9.37 0.73
CA PHE A 46 6.78 -8.86 1.49
C PHE A 46 6.91 -8.98 3.01
N GLY A 47 7.83 -9.81 3.50
CA GLY A 47 8.17 -9.92 4.92
C GLY A 47 9.51 -10.61 5.17
N GLY A 48 9.98 -10.58 6.42
CA GLY A 48 11.26 -11.18 6.80
C GLY A 48 12.47 -10.44 6.22
N THR A 49 12.31 -9.16 5.89
CA THR A 49 13.38 -8.24 5.46
C THR A 49 13.72 -7.26 6.57
N LEU A 50 14.83 -6.52 6.43
CA LEU A 50 15.20 -5.48 7.40
C LEU A 50 14.15 -4.36 7.47
N GLN A 51 13.56 -4.01 6.33
CA GLN A 51 12.54 -2.98 6.17
C GLN A 51 11.15 -3.44 6.64
N ARG A 52 10.88 -4.76 6.61
CA ARG A 52 9.61 -5.37 7.01
C ARG A 52 9.84 -6.57 7.94
N PRO A 53 10.43 -6.36 9.14
CA PRO A 53 10.86 -7.45 10.01
C PRO A 53 9.68 -8.25 10.56
N PHE A 54 8.56 -7.58 10.82
CA PHE A 54 7.31 -8.19 11.27
C PHE A 54 6.18 -7.87 10.29
N SER A 55 5.94 -8.76 9.34
CA SER A 55 4.83 -8.64 8.40
C SER A 55 3.68 -9.57 8.78
N LEU A 56 2.47 -9.05 8.61
CA LEU A 56 1.25 -9.82 8.79
C LEU A 56 0.67 -10.15 7.42
N LEU A 57 -0.09 -11.24 7.34
CA LEU A 57 -0.98 -11.46 6.22
C LEU A 57 -2.09 -10.40 6.22
N PRO A 58 -2.56 -9.95 5.05
CA PRO A 58 -3.69 -9.04 4.97
C PRO A 58 -4.95 -9.68 5.56
N ASP A 59 -5.95 -8.86 5.85
CA ASP A 59 -7.30 -9.30 6.18
C ASP A 59 -8.07 -9.64 4.91
N ARG A 60 -9.17 -10.39 5.07
CA ARG A 60 -10.06 -10.71 3.97
C ARG A 60 -10.77 -9.45 3.45
N PRO A 61 -11.14 -9.40 2.15
CA PRO A 61 -11.91 -8.28 1.59
C PRO A 61 -13.20 -7.94 2.37
N ASP A 62 -13.91 -8.94 2.90
CA ASP A 62 -15.14 -8.73 3.69
C ASP A 62 -14.91 -8.09 5.08
N VAL A 63 -13.67 -8.10 5.55
CA VAL A 63 -13.21 -7.42 6.78
C VAL A 63 -12.74 -6.00 6.45
N ILE A 64 -11.95 -5.83 5.39
CA ILE A 64 -11.46 -4.52 4.93
C ILE A 64 -12.61 -3.64 4.43
N ARG A 65 -13.64 -4.24 3.82
CA ARG A 65 -14.86 -3.59 3.33
C ARG A 65 -14.57 -2.35 2.48
N THR A 66 -13.72 -2.51 1.47
CA THR A 66 -13.42 -1.45 0.53
C THR A 66 -14.68 -1.03 -0.21
N LYS A 67 -14.94 0.28 -0.27
CA LYS A 67 -16.09 0.86 -0.96
C LYS A 67 -15.64 1.86 -2.01
N PHE A 68 -16.40 1.94 -3.09
CA PHE A 68 -16.13 2.83 -4.21
C PHE A 68 -17.28 3.82 -4.36
N TYR A 69 -16.97 5.10 -4.23
CA TYR A 69 -17.95 6.17 -4.31
C TYR A 69 -17.73 7.02 -5.55
N LEU A 70 -18.64 6.91 -6.50
CA LEU A 70 -18.62 7.62 -7.76
C LEU A 70 -19.22 9.04 -7.62
N TYR A 71 -18.52 9.99 -8.25
CA TYR A 71 -18.95 11.36 -8.44
C TYR A 71 -18.69 11.79 -9.87
N THR A 72 -19.62 12.58 -10.42
CA THR A 72 -19.48 13.30 -11.69
C THR A 72 -19.87 14.75 -11.47
N ARG A 73 -19.76 15.60 -12.49
CA ARG A 73 -20.29 16.98 -12.44
C ARG A 73 -21.79 17.00 -12.13
N ALA A 74 -22.56 16.06 -12.68
CA ALA A 74 -24.00 15.96 -12.47
C ALA A 74 -24.36 15.45 -11.06
N THR A 75 -23.53 14.57 -10.49
CA THR A 75 -23.78 13.92 -9.19
C THR A 75 -22.87 14.46 -8.09
N ARG A 76 -22.36 15.69 -8.23
CA ARG A 76 -21.33 16.27 -7.36
C ARG A 76 -21.61 16.19 -5.85
N LYS A 77 -22.89 16.27 -5.47
CA LYS A 77 -23.39 16.21 -4.08
C LYS A 77 -23.91 14.83 -3.68
N ASN A 78 -24.09 13.94 -4.64
CA ASN A 78 -24.73 12.64 -4.43
C ASN A 78 -23.66 11.56 -4.44
N ARG A 79 -23.45 10.93 -3.29
CA ARG A 79 -22.54 9.79 -3.16
C ARG A 79 -23.20 8.55 -3.76
N ILE A 80 -22.66 8.04 -4.87
CA ILE A 80 -23.15 6.82 -5.53
C ILE A 80 -22.18 5.68 -5.24
N GLU A 81 -22.61 4.67 -4.49
CA GLU A 81 -21.80 3.47 -4.25
C GLU A 81 -21.86 2.56 -5.47
N ILE A 82 -20.70 2.26 -6.06
CA ILE A 82 -20.56 1.39 -7.24
C ILE A 82 -19.77 0.13 -6.87
N SER A 83 -20.02 -0.94 -7.62
CA SER A 83 -19.26 -2.18 -7.51
C SER A 83 -19.31 -2.94 -8.84
N ARG A 84 -18.64 -4.09 -8.90
CA ARG A 84 -18.74 -5.02 -10.05
C ARG A 84 -20.10 -5.73 -10.12
N SER A 85 -20.91 -5.67 -9.06
CA SER A 85 -22.24 -6.31 -8.96
C SER A 85 -23.40 -5.32 -9.06
N THR A 86 -23.13 -4.01 -9.13
CA THR A 86 -24.15 -2.96 -9.28
C THR A 86 -23.95 -2.19 -10.58
N ALA A 87 -24.96 -1.38 -10.95
CA ALA A 87 -24.82 -0.47 -12.08
C ALA A 87 -23.72 0.56 -11.80
N LEU A 88 -22.94 0.91 -12.83
CA LEU A 88 -21.92 1.94 -12.76
C LEU A 88 -22.47 3.35 -13.03
N ASP A 89 -23.77 3.51 -13.32
CA ASP A 89 -24.37 4.81 -13.66
C ASP A 89 -24.13 5.89 -12.56
N PRO A 90 -23.80 7.14 -12.92
CA PRO A 90 -23.65 7.70 -14.28
C PRO A 90 -22.20 7.72 -14.78
N TRP A 91 -21.39 6.74 -14.41
CA TRP A 91 -20.02 6.61 -14.93
C TRP A 91 -20.05 6.48 -16.46
N SER A 92 -19.07 7.09 -17.11
CA SER A 92 -18.95 7.06 -18.57
C SER A 92 -17.54 6.70 -19.01
N ALA A 93 -17.44 5.65 -19.85
CA ALA A 93 -16.19 5.19 -20.43
C ALA A 93 -15.52 6.20 -21.37
N SER A 94 -16.26 7.19 -21.88
CA SER A 94 -15.72 8.24 -22.74
C SER A 94 -15.01 9.35 -21.97
N LYS A 95 -15.05 9.31 -20.64
CA LYS A 95 -14.43 10.29 -19.75
C LYS A 95 -13.29 9.65 -18.95
N PRO A 96 -12.17 10.37 -18.74
CA PRO A 96 -11.13 9.90 -17.85
C PRO A 96 -11.66 9.63 -16.44
N THR A 97 -11.06 8.65 -15.76
CA THR A 97 -11.48 8.25 -14.40
C THR A 97 -10.34 8.51 -13.42
N LYS A 98 -10.57 9.38 -12.45
CA LYS A 98 -9.64 9.67 -11.35
C LYS A 98 -10.07 8.85 -10.13
N ILE A 99 -9.17 8.04 -9.57
CA ILE A 99 -9.42 7.19 -8.40
C ILE A 99 -8.60 7.70 -7.23
N CYS A 100 -9.25 8.17 -6.18
CA CYS A 100 -8.60 8.75 -5.01
C CYS A 100 -8.56 7.76 -3.85
N VAL A 101 -7.40 7.54 -3.26
CA VAL A 101 -7.16 6.51 -2.25
C VAL A 101 -6.50 7.09 -1.00
N HIS A 102 -7.17 6.96 0.15
CA HIS A 102 -6.65 7.48 1.41
C HIS A 102 -5.57 6.63 2.07
N GLY A 103 -4.95 7.20 3.10
CA GLY A 103 -3.84 6.61 3.84
C GLY A 103 -4.23 5.95 5.16
N PHE A 104 -3.26 5.86 6.06
CA PHE A 104 -3.37 5.31 7.41
C PHE A 104 -4.29 6.17 8.29
N VAL A 105 -5.23 5.55 9.02
CA VAL A 105 -6.16 6.22 9.96
C VAL A 105 -6.89 7.43 9.33
N ASP A 106 -7.19 7.34 8.04
CA ASP A 106 -7.94 8.33 7.27
C ASP A 106 -9.25 7.72 6.73
N SER A 107 -10.14 8.53 6.17
CA SER A 107 -11.35 8.06 5.49
C SER A 107 -11.81 9.06 4.42
N MET A 108 -12.69 8.63 3.52
CA MET A 108 -13.29 9.51 2.51
C MET A 108 -14.23 10.59 3.09
N ASN A 109 -14.51 10.56 4.40
CA ASN A 109 -15.25 11.63 5.09
C ASN A 109 -14.36 12.81 5.52
N THR A 110 -13.03 12.68 5.41
CA THR A 110 -12.13 13.79 5.70
C THR A 110 -12.33 14.90 4.66
N PRO A 111 -12.54 16.17 5.07
CA PRO A 111 -13.00 17.24 4.17
C PRO A 111 -12.17 17.42 2.90
N TRP A 112 -10.84 17.28 3.00
CA TRP A 112 -9.94 17.52 1.87
C TRP A 112 -10.16 16.55 0.69
N TRP A 113 -10.69 15.35 0.92
CA TRP A 113 -11.05 14.42 -0.17
C TRP A 113 -12.24 14.94 -0.98
N MET A 114 -13.21 15.57 -0.31
CA MET A 114 -14.33 16.21 -0.99
C MET A 114 -13.88 17.46 -1.76
N ASP A 115 -12.95 18.23 -1.20
CA ASP A 115 -12.35 19.39 -1.87
C ASP A 115 -11.52 18.97 -3.08
N MET A 116 -10.72 17.91 -2.97
CA MET A 116 -9.99 17.33 -4.10
C MET A 116 -10.94 16.85 -5.19
N LYS A 117 -11.98 16.08 -4.84
CA LYS A 117 -12.99 15.65 -5.80
C LYS A 117 -13.67 16.84 -6.48
N ASN A 118 -13.95 17.91 -5.73
CA ASN A 118 -14.54 19.13 -6.28
C ASN A 118 -13.59 19.78 -7.29
N ALA A 119 -12.32 19.97 -6.91
CA ALA A 119 -11.30 20.56 -7.77
C ALA A 119 -11.07 19.75 -9.05
N LEU A 120 -11.04 18.41 -8.97
CA LEU A 120 -10.92 17.54 -10.13
C LEU A 120 -12.10 17.70 -11.10
N LEU A 121 -13.33 17.76 -10.57
CA LEU A 121 -14.54 17.97 -11.38
C LEU A 121 -14.62 19.39 -11.96
N ASP A 122 -14.04 20.39 -11.31
CA ASP A 122 -13.95 21.75 -11.84
C ASP A 122 -12.94 21.84 -12.99
N ALA A 123 -11.79 21.18 -12.82
CA ALA A 123 -10.71 21.21 -13.80
C ALA A 123 -11.05 20.44 -15.09
N GLU A 124 -11.76 19.31 -15.01
CA GLU A 124 -11.96 18.41 -16.14
C GLU A 124 -13.34 17.72 -16.08
N ASP A 125 -13.93 17.34 -17.22
CA ASP A 125 -15.16 16.54 -17.24
C ASP A 125 -14.82 15.05 -17.08
N VAL A 126 -14.72 14.62 -15.82
CA VAL A 126 -14.19 13.30 -15.45
C VAL A 126 -15.14 12.53 -14.54
N ASN A 127 -14.93 11.22 -14.47
CA ASN A 127 -15.43 10.41 -13.36
C ASN A 127 -14.44 10.51 -12.19
N VAL A 128 -14.93 10.76 -10.98
CA VAL A 128 -14.10 10.69 -9.76
C VAL A 128 -14.62 9.57 -8.88
N ILE A 129 -13.75 8.62 -8.53
CA ILE A 129 -14.06 7.52 -7.62
C ILE A 129 -13.24 7.72 -6.35
N LEU A 130 -13.94 7.91 -5.23
CA LEU A 130 -13.36 7.95 -3.90
C LEU A 130 -13.36 6.55 -3.30
N VAL A 131 -12.19 6.04 -2.90
CA VAL A 131 -12.02 4.68 -2.34
C VAL A 131 -11.94 4.73 -0.83
N ASP A 132 -12.97 4.22 -0.14
CA ASP A 132 -13.01 4.12 1.31
C ASP A 132 -12.62 2.71 1.77
N TRP A 133 -11.46 2.60 2.42
CA TRP A 133 -10.95 1.37 3.04
C TRP A 133 -10.68 1.59 4.54
N SER A 134 -11.40 2.51 5.18
CA SER A 134 -11.16 2.95 6.57
C SER A 134 -11.36 1.86 7.63
N LYS A 135 -11.93 0.70 7.27
CA LYS A 135 -12.01 -0.47 8.15
C LYS A 135 -10.73 -1.31 8.17
N GLY A 136 -9.87 -1.17 7.16
CA GLY A 136 -8.62 -1.92 7.02
C GLY A 136 -7.34 -1.08 7.19
N ASN A 137 -7.43 0.23 7.42
CA ASN A 137 -6.28 1.14 7.45
C ASN A 137 -5.81 1.55 8.86
N GLY A 138 -6.33 0.90 9.91
CA GLY A 138 -6.08 1.25 11.30
C GLY A 138 -4.93 0.46 11.95
N PHE A 139 -4.84 0.55 13.28
CA PHE A 139 -3.81 -0.17 14.04
C PHE A 139 -4.06 -1.69 14.08
N PRO A 140 -2.98 -2.51 14.14
CA PRO A 140 -1.57 -2.11 14.11
C PRO A 140 -1.13 -1.68 12.71
N TYR A 141 -0.16 -0.76 12.60
CA TYR A 141 0.33 -0.23 11.32
C TYR A 141 0.79 -1.35 10.37
N THR A 142 1.42 -2.40 10.89
CA THR A 142 1.83 -3.58 10.11
C THR A 142 0.65 -4.29 9.45
N LYS A 143 -0.53 -4.29 10.08
CA LYS A 143 -1.75 -4.82 9.47
C LYS A 143 -2.26 -3.90 8.35
N ALA A 144 -2.33 -2.58 8.59
CA ALA A 144 -2.69 -1.62 7.55
C ALA A 144 -1.78 -1.73 6.32
N THR A 145 -0.46 -1.86 6.52
CA THR A 145 0.50 -2.05 5.40
C THR A 145 0.22 -3.33 4.62
N ALA A 146 -0.18 -4.41 5.27
CA ALA A 146 -0.53 -5.66 4.60
C ALA A 146 -1.83 -5.49 3.79
N ASN A 147 -2.85 -4.86 4.39
CA ASN A 147 -4.15 -4.62 3.77
C ASN A 147 -4.05 -3.79 2.48
N THR A 148 -3.03 -2.94 2.32
CA THR A 148 -2.80 -2.21 1.06
C THR A 148 -2.71 -3.12 -0.17
N GLN A 149 -2.21 -4.35 -0.03
CA GLN A 149 -2.12 -5.32 -1.11
C GLN A 149 -3.51 -5.77 -1.59
N VAL A 150 -4.43 -6.02 -0.65
CA VAL A 150 -5.81 -6.43 -0.96
C VAL A 150 -6.59 -5.27 -1.54
N VAL A 151 -6.50 -4.08 -0.95
CA VAL A 151 -7.19 -2.89 -1.50
C VAL A 151 -6.73 -2.59 -2.93
N GLY A 152 -5.42 -2.72 -3.21
CA GLY A 152 -4.90 -2.60 -4.57
C GLY A 152 -5.45 -3.65 -5.53
N ALA A 153 -5.62 -4.89 -5.06
CA ALA A 153 -6.27 -5.95 -5.85
C ALA A 153 -7.77 -5.65 -6.10
N GLU A 154 -8.50 -5.15 -5.10
CA GLU A 154 -9.92 -4.76 -5.22
C GLU A 154 -10.12 -3.63 -6.25
N ILE A 155 -9.29 -2.58 -6.20
CA ILE A 155 -9.33 -1.49 -7.18
C ILE A 155 -8.96 -2.00 -8.58
N ALA A 156 -7.92 -2.83 -8.72
CA ALA A 156 -7.51 -3.38 -10.00
C ALA A 156 -8.60 -4.26 -10.64
N LEU A 157 -9.31 -5.07 -9.84
CA LEU A 157 -10.45 -5.85 -10.31
C LEU A 157 -11.60 -4.96 -10.81
N LEU A 158 -11.89 -3.85 -10.12
CA LEU A 158 -12.90 -2.89 -10.58
C LEU A 158 -12.49 -2.25 -11.92
N ILE A 159 -11.24 -1.81 -12.06
CA ILE A 159 -10.72 -1.24 -13.30
C ILE A 159 -10.78 -2.27 -14.44
N ASN A 160 -10.29 -3.48 -14.21
CA ASN A 160 -10.32 -4.55 -15.22
C ASN A 160 -11.76 -4.91 -15.61
N TYR A 161 -12.70 -4.89 -14.68
CA TYR A 161 -14.12 -5.06 -14.97
C TYR A 161 -14.67 -3.95 -15.88
N MET A 162 -14.33 -2.68 -15.61
CA MET A 162 -14.70 -1.53 -16.47
C MET A 162 -14.11 -1.64 -17.88
N ILE A 163 -12.86 -2.11 -17.98
CA ILE A 163 -12.19 -2.33 -19.28
C ILE A 163 -12.89 -3.45 -20.06
N GLN A 164 -13.08 -4.61 -19.43
CA GLN A 164 -13.57 -5.81 -20.10
C GLN A 164 -15.06 -5.74 -20.47
N ASN A 165 -15.87 -5.06 -19.65
CA ASN A 165 -17.33 -5.11 -19.79
C ASN A 165 -17.94 -3.78 -20.25
N HIS A 166 -17.20 -2.67 -20.14
CA HIS A 166 -17.76 -1.33 -20.39
C HIS A 166 -16.91 -0.46 -21.34
N GLY A 167 -15.87 -1.03 -21.95
CA GLY A 167 -15.08 -0.36 -22.99
C GLY A 167 -14.13 0.74 -22.47
N ALA A 168 -13.84 0.77 -21.18
CA ALA A 168 -12.82 1.67 -20.63
C ALA A 168 -11.42 1.31 -21.17
N LYS A 169 -10.52 2.29 -21.23
CA LYS A 169 -9.10 2.07 -21.55
C LYS A 169 -8.25 2.24 -20.30
N ALA A 170 -7.28 1.36 -20.08
CA ALA A 170 -6.36 1.45 -18.93
C ALA A 170 -5.63 2.80 -18.86
N ALA A 171 -5.30 3.38 -20.03
CA ALA A 171 -4.64 4.68 -20.14
C ALA A 171 -5.50 5.87 -19.67
N ASP A 172 -6.83 5.72 -19.58
CA ASP A 172 -7.74 6.79 -19.15
C ASP A 172 -7.92 6.82 -17.61
N PHE A 173 -7.28 5.90 -16.89
CA PHE A 173 -7.30 5.85 -15.42
C PHE A 173 -6.11 6.59 -14.81
N HIS A 174 -6.40 7.41 -13.80
CA HIS A 174 -5.42 8.08 -12.96
C HIS A 174 -5.69 7.74 -11.50
N VAL A 175 -4.78 7.03 -10.84
CA VAL A 175 -4.90 6.70 -9.41
C VAL A 175 -4.08 7.69 -8.58
N ILE A 176 -4.73 8.38 -7.66
CA ILE A 176 -4.16 9.38 -6.77
C ILE A 176 -4.19 8.81 -5.36
N GLY A 177 -3.03 8.47 -4.82
CA GLY A 177 -2.89 7.88 -3.50
C GLY A 177 -2.23 8.84 -2.53
N HIS A 178 -2.68 8.87 -1.27
CA HIS A 178 -1.98 9.60 -0.20
C HIS A 178 -1.44 8.64 0.87
N SER A 179 -0.21 8.86 1.34
CA SER A 179 0.41 8.05 2.40
C SER A 179 0.40 6.54 2.04
N LEU A 180 -0.25 5.67 2.82
CA LEU A 180 -0.44 4.26 2.46
C LEU A 180 -1.20 4.07 1.15
N GLY A 181 -2.09 5.00 0.80
CA GLY A 181 -2.84 5.01 -0.47
C GLY A 181 -1.94 5.13 -1.70
N SER A 182 -0.76 5.75 -1.57
CA SER A 182 0.24 5.79 -2.65
C SER A 182 0.74 4.39 -3.00
N HIS A 183 0.96 3.54 -2.00
CA HIS A 183 1.37 2.15 -2.21
C HIS A 183 0.21 1.26 -2.65
N VAL A 184 -1.02 1.52 -2.19
CA VAL A 184 -2.22 0.93 -2.79
C VAL A 184 -2.23 1.21 -4.29
N SER A 185 -1.98 2.45 -4.71
CA SER A 185 -1.92 2.84 -6.12
C SER A 185 -0.85 2.06 -6.90
N GLY A 186 0.33 1.87 -6.31
CA GLY A 186 1.36 0.99 -6.89
C GLY A 186 0.91 -0.46 -7.05
N TYR A 187 0.17 -1.00 -6.08
CA TYR A 187 -0.42 -2.34 -6.19
C TYR A 187 -1.52 -2.46 -7.25
N VAL A 188 -2.23 -1.36 -7.55
CA VAL A 188 -3.14 -1.28 -8.70
C VAL A 188 -2.35 -1.38 -10.00
N GLY A 189 -1.32 -0.56 -10.13
CA GLY A 189 -0.45 -0.51 -11.32
C GLY A 189 0.16 -1.86 -11.69
N LYS A 190 0.63 -2.61 -10.70
CA LYS A 190 1.15 -3.98 -10.87
C LYS A 190 0.13 -4.99 -11.41
N ARG A 191 -1.17 -4.67 -11.35
CA ARG A 191 -2.29 -5.56 -11.74
C ARG A 191 -3.10 -5.02 -12.91
N VAL A 192 -2.83 -3.80 -13.38
CA VAL A 192 -3.50 -3.17 -14.52
C VAL A 192 -2.45 -2.82 -15.56
N VAL A 193 -2.39 -3.60 -16.63
CA VAL A 193 -1.44 -3.38 -17.73
C VAL A 193 -1.71 -2.04 -18.40
N ALA A 194 -0.66 -1.24 -18.60
CA ALA A 194 -0.71 0.08 -19.23
C ALA A 194 -1.66 1.06 -18.52
N LEU A 195 -1.69 1.02 -17.19
CA LEU A 195 -2.38 2.02 -16.37
C LEU A 195 -1.87 3.44 -16.72
N GLY A 196 -2.78 4.38 -16.94
CA GLY A 196 -2.46 5.72 -17.43
C GLY A 196 -1.53 6.51 -16.52
N ARG A 197 -1.94 6.76 -15.28
CA ARG A 197 -1.15 7.58 -14.34
C ARG A 197 -1.31 7.14 -12.90
N ILE A 198 -0.24 7.28 -12.12
CA ILE A 198 -0.30 7.29 -10.65
C ILE A 198 0.31 8.59 -10.12
N SER A 199 -0.41 9.30 -9.26
CA SER A 199 0.15 10.37 -8.43
C SER A 199 0.27 9.89 -6.99
N GLY A 200 1.50 9.85 -6.47
CA GLY A 200 1.79 9.58 -5.06
C GLY A 200 1.89 10.87 -4.25
N LEU A 201 0.93 11.10 -3.36
CA LEU A 201 0.92 12.25 -2.45
C LEU A 201 1.54 11.81 -1.13
N ASP A 202 2.79 12.20 -0.91
CA ASP A 202 3.58 11.89 0.26
C ASP A 202 3.55 10.39 0.63
N PRO A 203 4.05 9.48 -0.25
CA PRO A 203 4.00 8.04 -0.03
C PRO A 203 4.65 7.64 1.30
N ALA A 204 4.05 6.74 2.07
CA ALA A 204 4.51 6.43 3.42
C ALA A 204 5.89 5.71 3.45
N GLY A 205 6.83 6.21 4.24
CA GLY A 205 8.18 5.62 4.40
C GLY A 205 8.18 4.25 5.10
N PRO A 206 7.64 4.15 6.32
CA PRO A 206 7.75 2.93 7.12
C PRO A 206 7.17 1.71 6.39
N TYR A 207 7.92 0.60 6.36
CA TYR A 207 7.57 -0.65 5.67
C TYR A 207 7.59 -0.62 4.14
N PHE A 208 7.96 0.50 3.51
CA PHE A 208 8.02 0.63 2.05
C PHE A 208 9.34 1.22 1.54
N GLU A 209 9.97 2.15 2.27
CA GLU A 209 11.25 2.73 1.88
C GLU A 209 12.34 1.65 1.76
N ASP A 210 13.14 1.74 0.70
CA ASP A 210 14.18 0.77 0.32
C ASP A 210 13.72 -0.69 0.26
N THR A 211 12.43 -0.92 0.04
CA THR A 211 11.90 -2.24 -0.32
C THR A 211 11.98 -2.48 -1.83
N ASP A 212 11.85 -3.76 -2.20
CA ASP A 212 11.71 -4.19 -3.58
C ASP A 212 10.56 -3.45 -4.29
N PRO A 213 10.69 -3.04 -5.57
CA PRO A 213 9.60 -2.43 -6.34
C PRO A 213 8.28 -3.19 -6.28
N ALA A 214 8.29 -4.52 -6.10
CA ALA A 214 7.09 -5.33 -5.91
C ALA A 214 6.26 -4.95 -4.66
N VAL A 215 6.87 -4.29 -3.66
CA VAL A 215 6.26 -3.98 -2.36
C VAL A 215 5.77 -2.52 -2.26
N ARG A 216 6.35 -1.61 -3.04
CA ARG A 216 6.12 -0.16 -2.93
C ARG A 216 5.60 0.44 -4.24
N LEU A 217 5.32 1.75 -4.21
CA LEU A 217 5.09 2.51 -5.44
C LEU A 217 6.42 2.62 -6.18
N ASP A 218 6.39 2.44 -7.49
CA ASP A 218 7.55 2.47 -8.36
C ASP A 218 7.20 3.08 -9.73
N PRO A 219 8.15 3.75 -10.43
CA PRO A 219 7.92 4.26 -11.78
C PRO A 219 7.30 3.24 -12.75
N THR A 220 7.60 1.94 -12.63
CA THR A 220 7.05 0.92 -13.53
C THR A 220 5.55 0.65 -13.36
N ASP A 221 4.92 1.17 -12.31
CA ASP A 221 3.53 0.87 -11.97
C ASP A 221 2.50 1.54 -12.90
N ALA A 222 2.89 2.56 -13.68
CA ALA A 222 2.02 3.19 -14.67
C ALA A 222 2.82 3.76 -15.85
N LEU A 223 2.11 4.14 -16.91
CA LEU A 223 2.71 4.88 -18.03
C LEU A 223 3.33 6.21 -17.58
N PHE A 224 2.77 6.82 -16.53
CA PHE A 224 3.35 7.97 -15.87
C PHE A 224 3.16 7.90 -14.36
N VAL A 225 4.23 8.14 -13.61
CA VAL A 225 4.21 8.18 -12.14
C VAL A 225 4.86 9.47 -11.68
N ASP A 226 4.10 10.29 -10.97
CA ASP A 226 4.55 11.52 -10.34
C ASP A 226 4.34 11.48 -8.82
N VAL A 227 5.28 12.03 -8.06
CA VAL A 227 5.26 11.96 -6.60
C VAL A 227 5.56 13.32 -6.01
N ILE A 228 4.72 13.73 -5.06
CA ILE A 228 4.88 14.97 -4.28
C ILE A 228 5.30 14.57 -2.87
N HIS A 229 6.48 15.00 -2.43
CA HIS A 229 6.97 14.77 -1.08
C HIS A 229 6.75 16.02 -0.23
N THR A 230 6.08 15.88 0.90
CA THR A 230 5.79 17.00 1.82
C THR A 230 6.26 16.75 3.25
N ASP A 231 6.47 15.49 3.63
CA ASP A 231 6.94 15.08 4.96
C ASP A 231 8.04 14.00 4.86
N GLY A 232 8.93 14.14 3.87
CA GLY A 232 10.08 13.24 3.69
C GLY A 232 11.20 13.58 4.67
N ALA A 233 11.50 12.68 5.61
CA ALA A 233 12.64 12.82 6.51
C ALA A 233 13.33 11.46 6.75
N HIS A 234 14.62 11.49 7.07
CA HIS A 234 15.42 10.27 7.29
C HIS A 234 14.96 9.41 8.48
N ASN A 235 14.16 9.96 9.41
CA ASN A 235 13.79 9.31 10.66
C ASN A 235 12.28 9.49 10.94
N LEU A 236 11.59 8.46 11.44
CA LEU A 236 10.15 8.47 11.80
C LEU A 236 9.72 9.58 12.78
N LEU A 237 10.67 10.16 13.51
CA LEU A 237 10.43 11.29 14.44
C LEU A 237 10.25 12.63 13.72
N LEU A 238 10.68 12.73 12.46
CA LEU A 238 10.78 13.98 11.71
C LEU A 238 9.99 13.94 10.38
N GLY A 239 9.47 12.78 9.98
CA GLY A 239 8.64 12.65 8.78
C GLY A 239 8.09 11.24 8.57
N LEU A 240 6.88 11.15 8.02
CA LEU A 240 6.18 9.90 7.72
C LEU A 240 6.24 9.54 6.23
N GLY A 241 6.65 10.47 5.36
CA GLY A 241 6.81 10.28 3.93
C GLY A 241 8.16 9.63 3.57
N ILE A 242 8.19 8.92 2.43
CA ILE A 242 9.43 8.43 1.80
C ILE A 242 10.29 9.65 1.46
N TYR A 243 11.58 9.58 1.79
CA TYR A 243 12.54 10.63 1.43
C TYR A 243 13.04 10.49 -0.02
N LYS A 244 13.13 9.26 -0.52
CA LYS A 244 13.71 8.93 -1.83
C LYS A 244 12.75 9.21 -3.00
N THR A 245 13.32 9.57 -4.15
CA THR A 245 12.58 9.80 -5.40
C THR A 245 11.90 8.52 -5.91
N LEU A 246 10.62 8.62 -6.24
CA LEU A 246 9.77 7.51 -6.73
C LEU A 246 9.11 7.79 -8.10
N PHE A 247 9.64 8.73 -8.88
CA PHE A 247 9.01 9.24 -10.11
C PHE A 247 9.90 9.09 -11.35
N HIS A 248 9.28 9.19 -12.53
CA HIS A 248 10.00 9.32 -13.80
C HIS A 248 10.62 10.71 -13.93
N HIS A 249 11.93 10.80 -14.16
CA HIS A 249 12.59 12.06 -14.48
C HIS A 249 11.96 12.69 -15.74
N CYS A 250 11.52 13.93 -15.64
CA CYS A 250 11.48 14.84 -16.80
C CYS A 250 12.89 15.38 -17.04
#